data_AF-A0A7J0DYT2-F1
#
_entry.id   AF-A0A7J0DYT2-F1
#
_cell.length_a   1.000
_cell.length_b   1.000
_cell.length_c   1.000
_cell.angle_alpha   90.00
_cell.angle_beta   90.00
_cell.angle_gamma   90.00
#
_symmetry.space_group_name_H-M   'P 1'
#
loop_
_entity.id
_entity.type
_entity.pdbx_description
1 polymer ?
#
loop_
_entity_poly.entity_id
_entity_poly.type
_entity_poly.pdbx_seq_one_letter_code
_entity_poly.pdbx_strand_id
1 'polypeptide(L)'
;MGSVRSTIDRYKKACSDVLNTGSISESNTQFYQQESNKLRRQIKDIQSSNKHILGEALSSLTFKELKNLEGRLEKAISRIRSKKIAENERAQQQMNLMQGAEYQGMPSQQYDARNFLPVNLLEPNQQYSRQDQTALQLV
;
A
#
# COMPACT_ATOMS: atom_id res chain seq x y z
N MET A 1 -58.57 27.30 -38.48
CA MET A 1 -57.30 27.13 -39.24
C MET A 1 -56.39 28.30 -38.90
N GLY A 2 -55.17 28.04 -38.40
CA GLY A 2 -54.25 29.12 -38.05
C GLY A 2 -53.75 29.89 -39.28
N SER A 3 -53.61 31.21 -39.17
CA SER A 3 -53.08 32.06 -40.25
C SER A 3 -51.63 31.72 -40.58
N VAL A 4 -51.23 31.89 -41.84
CA VAL A 4 -49.85 31.78 -42.34
C VAL A 4 -48.87 32.51 -41.43
N ARG A 5 -49.26 33.68 -40.90
CA ARG A 5 -48.44 34.49 -39.99
C ARG A 5 -48.15 33.78 -38.65
N SER A 6 -49.15 33.12 -38.06
CA SER A 6 -48.99 32.32 -36.83
C SER A 6 -48.05 31.13 -37.04
N THR A 7 -48.06 30.53 -38.23
CA THR A 7 -47.16 29.43 -38.58
C THR A 7 -45.72 29.92 -38.77
N ILE A 8 -45.52 31.08 -39.40
CA ILE A 8 -44.20 31.73 -39.53
C ILE A 8 -43.62 32.06 -38.15
N ASP A 9 -44.41 32.65 -37.26
CA ASP A 9 -43.95 33.04 -35.92
C ASP A 9 -43.55 31.82 -35.07
N ARG A 10 -44.31 30.71 -35.15
CA ARG A 10 -43.92 29.44 -34.51
C ARG A 10 -42.60 28.90 -35.04
N TYR A 11 -42.36 28.96 -36.35
CA TYR A 11 -41.13 28.46 -36.94
C TYR A 11 -39.92 29.30 -36.51
N LYS A 12 -40.05 30.63 -36.51
CA LYS A 12 -39.00 31.54 -36.02
C LYS A 12 -38.65 31.27 -34.56
N LYS A 13 -39.67 31.07 -33.71
CA LYS A 13 -39.46 30.73 -32.30
C LYS A 13 -38.73 29.39 -32.13
N ALA A 14 -39.17 28.36 -32.84
CA ALA A 14 -38.54 27.03 -32.78
C ALA A 14 -37.07 27.06 -33.23
N CYS A 15 -36.72 27.86 -34.24
CA CYS A 15 -35.33 28.04 -34.67
C CYS A 15 -34.47 28.70 -33.57
N SER A 16 -35.00 29.71 -32.87
CA SER A 16 -34.27 30.36 -31.77
C SER A 16 -34.05 29.43 -30.57
N ASP A 17 -35.03 28.59 -30.22
CA ASP A 17 -34.94 27.66 -29.08
C ASP A 17 -33.88 26.55 -29.33
N VAL A 18 -33.74 26.09 -30.58
CA VAL A 18 -32.70 25.13 -30.99
C VAL A 18 -31.29 25.73 -30.88
N LEU A 19 -31.11 26.98 -31.34
CA LEU A 19 -29.83 27.68 -31.21
C LEU A 19 -29.42 27.89 -29.75
N ASN A 20 -30.38 28.19 -28.88
CA ASN A 20 -30.14 28.39 -27.45
C ASN A 20 -29.73 27.07 -26.76
N THR A 21 -30.35 25.95 -27.16
CA THR A 21 -29.99 24.61 -26.67
C THR A 21 -28.58 24.20 -27.12
N GLY A 22 -28.20 24.53 -28.36
CA GLY A 22 -26.85 24.34 -28.87
C GLY A 22 -25.80 25.14 -28.08
N SER A 23 -26.11 26.40 -27.74
CA SER A 23 -25.26 27.27 -26.92
C SER A 23 -25.05 26.74 -25.50
N ILE A 24 -26.09 26.21 -24.85
CA ILE A 24 -25.98 25.57 -23.53
C ILE A 24 -25.11 24.31 -23.60
N SER A 25 -25.31 23.47 -24.63
CA SER A 25 -24.49 22.28 -24.84
C SER A 25 -23.01 22.62 -25.07
N GLU A 26 -22.74 23.65 -25.87
CA GLU A 26 -21.39 24.14 -26.14
C GLU A 26 -20.70 24.68 -24.87
N SER A 27 -21.43 25.48 -24.08
CA SER A 27 -20.96 25.98 -22.79
C SER A 27 -20.59 24.84 -21.83
N ASN A 28 -21.43 23.80 -21.75
CA ASN A 28 -21.13 22.61 -20.94
C ASN A 28 -19.90 21.86 -21.46
N THR A 29 -19.75 21.69 -22.78
CA THR A 29 -18.55 21.07 -23.37
C THR A 29 -17.28 21.86 -23.03
N GLN A 30 -17.31 23.18 -23.16
CA GLN A 30 -16.18 24.05 -22.81
C GLN A 30 -15.83 23.96 -21.32
N PHE A 31 -16.83 23.95 -20.44
CA PHE A 31 -16.65 23.79 -19.00
C PHE A 31 -15.90 22.49 -18.67
N TYR A 32 -16.35 21.34 -19.19
CA TYR A 32 -15.69 20.06 -18.93
C TYR A 32 -14.31 19.98 -19.57
N GLN A 33 -14.11 20.62 -20.72
CA GLN A 33 -12.79 20.71 -21.34
C GLN A 33 -11.81 21.52 -20.48
N GLN A 34 -12.26 22.63 -19.90
CA GLN A 34 -11.46 23.44 -18.98
C GLN A 34 -11.08 22.65 -17.73
N GLU A 35 -12.04 21.94 -17.12
CA GLU A 35 -11.77 21.14 -15.93
C GLU A 35 -10.83 19.96 -16.22
N SER A 36 -10.98 19.31 -17.38
CA SER A 36 -10.02 18.30 -17.84
C SER A 36 -8.61 18.87 -18.00
N ASN A 37 -8.49 20.07 -18.58
CA ASN A 37 -7.20 20.74 -18.74
C ASN A 37 -6.56 21.09 -17.39
N LYS A 38 -7.38 21.52 -16.41
CA LYS A 38 -6.91 21.80 -15.05
C LYS A 38 -6.39 20.54 -14.37
N LEU A 39 -7.12 19.43 -14.45
CA LEU A 39 -6.68 18.14 -13.90
C LEU A 39 -5.40 17.64 -14.59
N ARG A 40 -5.30 17.78 -15.92
CA ARG A 40 -4.08 17.41 -16.67
C ARG A 40 -2.86 18.20 -16.23
N ARG A 41 -3.01 19.49 -15.92
CA ARG A 41 -1.92 20.32 -15.36
C ARG A 41 -1.51 19.80 -13.98
N GLN A 42 -2.48 19.59 -13.07
CA GLN A 42 -2.20 19.06 -11.74
C GLN A 42 -1.45 17.71 -11.78
N ILE A 43 -1.85 16.81 -12.69
CA ILE A 43 -1.17 15.52 -12.87
C ILE A 43 0.29 15.74 -13.27
N LYS A 44 0.56 16.63 -14.23
CA LYS A 44 1.93 16.95 -14.66
C LYS A 44 2.75 17.55 -13.52
N ASP A 45 2.16 18.45 -12.74
CA ASP A 45 2.83 19.09 -11.61
C ASP A 45 3.20 18.05 -10.54
N ILE A 46 2.27 17.14 -10.20
CA ILE A 46 2.52 16.04 -9.27
C ILE A 46 3.61 15.11 -9.81
N GLN A 47 3.55 14.74 -11.09
CA GLN A 47 4.58 13.88 -11.71
C GLN A 47 5.96 14.56 -11.68
N SER A 48 6.05 15.85 -11.95
CA SER A 48 7.30 16.60 -11.86
C SER A 48 7.81 16.66 -10.43
N SER A 49 6.92 16.92 -9.46
CA SER A 49 7.26 16.91 -8.03
C SER A 49 7.79 15.54 -7.59
N ASN A 50 7.18 14.44 -8.06
CA ASN A 50 7.64 13.08 -7.76
C ASN A 50 9.04 12.82 -8.34
N LYS A 51 9.34 13.28 -9.56
CA LYS A 51 10.69 13.19 -10.12
C LYS A 51 11.72 13.86 -9.22
N HIS A 52 11.44 15.07 -8.75
CA HIS A 52 12.34 15.79 -7.84
C HIS A 52 12.54 15.02 -6.53
N ILE A 53 11.47 14.48 -5.94
CA ILE A 53 11.53 13.63 -4.73
C ILE A 53 12.41 12.39 -4.95
N LEU A 54 12.39 11.82 -6.16
CA LEU A 54 13.22 10.69 -6.56
C LEU A 54 14.66 11.09 -6.93
N GLY A 55 15.01 12.38 -6.87
CA GLY A 55 16.34 12.88 -7.22
C GLY A 55 16.57 13.10 -8.71
N GLU A 56 15.51 13.09 -9.53
CA GLU A 56 15.56 13.34 -10.96
C GLU A 56 15.27 14.81 -11.30
N ALA A 57 15.72 15.27 -12.48
CA ALA A 57 15.43 16.60 -13.03
C ALA A 57 15.76 17.80 -12.11
N LEU A 58 16.69 17.62 -11.15
CA LEU A 58 17.04 18.61 -10.14
C LEU A 58 17.65 19.89 -10.72
N SER A 59 18.25 19.82 -11.91
CA SER A 59 18.82 20.97 -12.61
C SER A 59 17.78 22.04 -12.98
N SER A 60 16.49 21.69 -12.96
CA SER A 60 15.39 22.63 -13.21
C SER A 60 15.00 23.46 -11.98
N LEU A 61 15.49 23.10 -10.79
CA LEU A 61 15.18 23.76 -9.53
C LEU A 61 16.19 24.86 -9.21
N THR A 62 15.69 25.95 -8.63
CA THR A 62 16.57 26.96 -8.02
C THR A 62 17.20 26.43 -6.73
N PHE A 63 18.30 27.06 -6.28
CA PHE A 63 18.95 26.68 -5.02
C PHE A 63 17.99 26.70 -3.81
N LYS A 64 17.09 27.69 -3.76
CA LYS A 64 16.08 27.81 -2.70
C LYS A 64 15.11 26.63 -2.70
N GLU A 65 14.62 26.24 -3.88
CA GLU A 65 13.70 25.11 -4.04
C GLU A 65 14.40 23.78 -3.72
N LEU A 66 15.64 23.62 -4.16
CA LEU A 66 16.44 22.43 -3.85
C LEU A 66 16.68 22.28 -2.34
N LYS A 67 17.02 23.37 -1.64
CA LYS A 67 17.15 23.38 -0.18
C LYS A 67 15.83 23.07 0.53
N ASN A 68 14.70 23.55 0.00
CA ASN A 68 13.38 23.21 0.53
C ASN A 68 13.07 21.72 0.35
N LEU A 69 13.35 21.17 -0.83
CA LEU A 69 13.16 19.76 -1.15
C LEU A 69 14.00 18.86 -0.23
N GLU A 70 15.28 19.18 -0.06
CA GLU A 70 16.20 18.49 0.86
C GLU A 70 15.62 18.44 2.28
N GLY A 71 15.23 19.60 2.84
CA GLY A 71 14.67 19.65 4.19
C GLY A 71 13.32 18.92 4.33
N ARG A 72 12.51 18.85 3.27
CA ARG A 72 11.28 18.04 3.26
C ARG A 72 11.59 16.54 3.27
N LEU A 73 12.55 16.11 2.45
CA LEU A 73 12.97 14.70 2.37
C LEU A 73 13.59 14.24 3.69
N GLU A 74 14.49 15.03 4.27
CA GLU A 74 15.13 14.71 5.55
C GLU A 74 14.09 14.49 6.67
N LYS A 75 13.13 15.41 6.81
CA LYS A 75 12.04 15.29 7.78
C LYS A 75 11.17 14.05 7.53
N ALA A 76 10.82 13.78 6.27
CA ALA A 76 10.01 12.62 5.91
C ALA A 76 10.72 11.30 6.22
N ILE A 77 12.00 11.18 5.84
CA ILE A 77 12.84 10.01 6.09
C ILE A 77 13.01 9.79 7.59
N SER A 78 13.28 10.85 8.35
CA SER A 78 13.40 10.76 9.81
C SER A 78 12.13 10.19 10.44
N ARG A 79 10.95 10.68 10.05
CA ARG A 79 9.66 10.19 10.56
C ARG A 79 9.43 8.72 10.22
N ILE A 80 9.70 8.32 8.98
CA ILE A 80 9.56 6.93 8.53
C ILE A 80 10.47 6.02 9.36
N ARG A 81 11.74 6.41 9.53
CA ARG A 81 12.72 5.65 10.31
C ARG A 81 12.30 5.51 11.77
N SER A 82 11.90 6.61 12.42
CA SER A 82 11.42 6.57 13.81
C SER A 82 10.21 5.66 13.98
N LYS A 83 9.24 5.72 13.06
CA LYS A 83 8.08 4.82 13.08
C LYS A 83 8.50 3.36 12.94
N LYS A 84 9.45 3.07 12.04
CA LYS A 84 9.91 1.70 11.81
C LYS A 84 10.67 1.12 13.00
N ILE A 85 11.48 1.93 13.67
CA ILE A 85 12.19 1.56 14.90
C ILE A 85 11.16 1.22 15.99
N ALA A 86 10.18 2.09 16.24
CA ALA A 86 9.17 1.87 17.27
C ALA A 86 8.31 0.61 16.99
N GLU A 87 7.99 0.33 15.72
CA GLU A 87 7.31 -0.91 15.33
C GLU A 87 8.18 -2.15 15.60
N ASN A 88 9.46 -2.09 15.23
CA ASN A 88 10.40 -3.19 15.45
C ASN A 88 10.62 -3.48 16.94
N GLU A 89 10.75 -2.45 17.77
CA GLU A 89 10.85 -2.59 19.23
C GLU A 89 9.61 -3.27 19.82
N ARG A 90 8.40 -2.91 19.37
CA ARG A 90 7.15 -3.58 19.79
C ARG A 90 7.08 -5.04 19.34
N ALA A 91 7.57 -5.36 18.15
CA ALA A 91 7.62 -6.73 17.66
C ALA A 91 8.61 -7.58 18.47
N GLN A 92 9.79 -7.02 18.80
CA GLN A 92 10.78 -7.68 19.66
C GLN A 92 10.25 -7.94 21.07
N GLN A 93 9.55 -6.98 21.67
CA GLN A 93 8.91 -7.17 22.98
C GLN A 93 7.95 -8.36 22.98
N GLN A 94 7.11 -8.49 21.95
CA GLN A 94 6.18 -9.62 21.81
C GLN A 94 6.91 -10.97 21.66
N MET A 95 7.97 -11.01 20.85
CA MET A 95 8.78 -12.23 20.69
C MET A 95 9.45 -12.64 22.01
N ASN A 96 9.97 -11.68 22.78
CA ASN A 96 10.58 -11.94 24.09
C ASN A 96 9.56 -12.50 25.10
N LEU A 97 8.31 -12.03 25.06
CA LEU A 97 7.22 -12.55 25.90
C LEU A 97 6.86 -14.00 25.54
N MET A 98 6.92 -14.38 24.25
CA MET A 98 6.67 -15.76 23.81
C MET A 98 7.82 -16.71 24.20
N GLN A 99 9.07 -16.30 24.03
CA GLN A 99 10.23 -17.11 24.44
C GLN A 99 10.32 -17.25 25.96
N GLY A 100 9.93 -16.24 26.74
CA GLY A 100 9.90 -16.30 28.21
C GLY A 100 8.91 -17.34 28.78
N ALA A 101 7.81 -17.62 28.06
CA ALA A 101 6.82 -18.61 28.49
C ALA A 101 7.30 -20.07 28.32
N GLU A 102 8.20 -20.33 27.37
CA GLU A 102 8.71 -21.68 27.08
C GLU A 102 9.69 -22.19 28.16
N TYR A 103 10.41 -21.30 28.85
CA TYR A 103 11.31 -21.68 29.95
C TYR A 103 10.60 -21.90 31.29
N GLN A 104 9.35 -21.45 31.45
CA GLN A 104 8.62 -21.49 32.73
C GLN A 104 7.57 -22.63 32.80
N GLY A 105 7.34 -23.34 31.69
CA GLY A 105 6.34 -24.41 31.56
C GLY A 105 6.82 -25.83 31.84
N MET A 106 8.10 -26.05 32.19
CA MET A 106 8.58 -27.39 32.54
C MET A 106 8.21 -27.68 34.01
N PRO A 107 7.25 -28.57 34.31
CA PRO A 107 7.09 -29.02 35.69
C PRO A 107 8.39 -29.71 36.09
N SER A 108 8.99 -29.26 37.19
CA SER A 108 10.06 -29.98 37.84
C SER A 108 9.50 -31.33 38.31
N GLN A 109 9.52 -32.34 37.45
CA GLN A 109 9.24 -33.72 37.83
C GLN A 109 10.34 -34.12 38.82
N GLN A 110 9.95 -34.41 40.06
CA GLN A 110 10.85 -35.03 41.03
C GLN A 110 11.27 -36.37 40.45
N TYR A 111 12.57 -36.53 40.15
CA TYR A 111 13.14 -37.81 39.77
C TYR A 111 13.00 -38.78 40.95
N ASP A 112 11.99 -39.64 40.93
CA ASP A 112 11.89 -40.75 41.88
C ASP A 112 12.73 -41.93 41.36
N ALA A 113 13.92 -42.08 41.94
CA ALA A 113 14.89 -43.13 41.60
C ALA A 113 14.36 -44.56 41.86
N ARG A 114 13.15 -44.72 42.41
CA ARG A 114 12.54 -46.01 42.74
C ARG A 114 11.83 -46.69 41.58
N ASN A 115 11.69 -46.03 40.43
CA ASN A 115 10.95 -46.59 39.28
C ASN A 115 11.83 -47.14 38.15
N PHE A 116 13.14 -47.31 38.36
CA PHE A 116 14.01 -47.94 37.37
C PHE A 116 13.99 -49.47 37.48
N LEU A 117 13.46 -50.14 36.46
CA LEU A 117 13.72 -51.56 36.22
C LEU A 117 15.20 -51.74 35.82
N PRO A 118 15.95 -52.67 36.42
CA PRO A 118 17.35 -52.89 36.07
C PRO A 118 17.48 -53.40 34.62
N VAL A 119 18.30 -52.71 33.83
CA VAL A 119 18.55 -52.92 32.39
C VAL A 119 19.12 -54.32 32.06
N ASN A 120 19.47 -55.12 33.07
CA ASN A 120 20.01 -56.48 32.90
C ASN A 120 18.97 -57.56 32.58
N LEU A 121 17.67 -57.24 32.46
CA LEU A 121 16.61 -58.22 32.16
C LEU A 121 16.04 -58.16 30.74
N LEU A 122 16.54 -57.29 29.86
CA LEU A 122 16.08 -57.19 28.47
C LEU A 122 16.96 -58.05 27.56
N GLU A 123 16.41 -59.15 27.03
CA GLU A 123 17.08 -59.93 25.98
C GLU A 123 17.36 -59.06 24.73
N PRO A 124 18.51 -59.23 24.06
CA PRO A 124 18.81 -58.50 22.83
C PRO A 124 17.92 -59.01 21.68
N ASN A 125 16.79 -58.35 21.43
CA ASN A 125 15.95 -58.66 20.28
C ASN A 125 16.55 -58.05 18.99
N GLN A 126 16.98 -58.93 18.09
CA GLN A 126 17.70 -58.66 16.84
C GLN A 126 16.82 -58.09 15.71
N GLN A 127 15.87 -57.20 15.99
CA GLN A 127 14.93 -56.74 14.97
C GLN A 127 14.78 -55.22 14.95
N TYR A 128 15.75 -54.54 14.33
CA TYR A 128 15.47 -53.30 13.61
C TYR A 128 15.82 -53.49 12.14
N SER A 129 14.84 -54.05 11.44
CA SER A 129 14.77 -54.01 9.98
C SER A 129 14.50 -52.58 9.53
N ARG A 130 15.45 -52.01 8.79
CA ARG A 130 15.29 -51.19 7.57
C ARG A 130 13.96 -50.41 7.37
N GLN A 131 14.08 -49.08 7.23
CA GLN A 131 13.24 -48.07 6.53
C GLN A 131 13.10 -46.82 7.41
N ASP A 132 13.37 -45.56 7.05
CA ASP A 132 13.75 -44.89 5.80
C ASP A 132 14.59 -43.64 6.17
N GLN A 133 15.67 -43.38 5.44
CA GLN A 133 16.31 -42.05 5.42
C GLN A 133 15.58 -41.22 4.36
N THR A 134 14.87 -40.17 4.75
CA THR A 134 14.50 -39.10 3.82
C THR A 134 15.48 -37.95 4.00
N ALA A 135 16.38 -37.81 3.03
CA ALA A 135 17.35 -36.72 2.97
C ALA A 135 16.62 -35.38 2.70
N LEU A 136 16.97 -34.33 3.44
CA LEU A 136 16.50 -32.97 3.18
C LEU A 136 17.33 -32.37 2.03
N GLN A 137 16.72 -32.18 0.87
CA GLN A 137 17.29 -31.44 -0.25
C GLN A 137 16.99 -29.94 -0.07
N LEU A 138 18.03 -29.11 0.05
CA LEU A 138 17.90 -27.66 -0.11
C LEU A 138 17.76 -27.33 -1.61
N VAL A 139 16.73 -26.56 -1.97
CA VAL A 139 16.68 -25.72 -3.18
C VAL A 139 16.35 -24.31 -2.74
#